data_AF-A0AAV6NTB1-F1
#
_entry.id   AF-A0AAV6NTB1-F1
#
_cell.length_a   1.000
_cell.length_b   1.000
_cell.length_c   1.000
_cell.angle_alpha   90.00
_cell.angle_beta   90.00
_cell.angle_gamma   90.00
#
_symmetry.space_group_name_H-M   'P 1'
#
loop_
_entity.id
_entity.type
_entity.pdbx_description
1 polymer ?
#
loop_
_entity_poly.entity_id
_entity_poly.type
_entity_poly.pdbx_seq_one_letter_code
_entity_poly.pdbx_strand_id
1 'polypeptide(L)'
;MWTKFRASRFIWISVFADVKHQIRNKPQKSFNVNEEYLCALRSRSFVEFFAKAQLIVQESPPSTSSSADLYCRKFSETILLQSDQLEANPSILESPLLVMLPELRGLLIDFFNVSAEASNLCHRLLANLKLARSNSRFVQKLLDSIEKCSSPKEIETITSDLLAQRAPLSDLDKRDFARIHDDYAAVSRSLNITRKKVARKIRSIKIIDRFTCGLVAITSRGLTALVMAADQGPVLRYFRLKSIRRKLLRHQMLGNGGLERVGEQLEAAAKGSYILNREFDTTSRLVVRLGDAVDHGKAMVRLFVERKEDKFAVAVAMDEMKRSNVSIRKQVEDVEEHLYLCFVTINRSRASVINQM
;
A
#
# COMPACT_ATOMS: atom_id res chain seq x y z
N MET A 1 34.76 -46.19 15.88
CA MET A 1 33.49 -45.41 15.74
C MET A 1 33.69 -43.93 15.38
N TRP A 2 34.89 -43.48 15.01
CA TRP A 2 35.20 -42.05 14.74
C TRP A 2 35.37 -41.70 13.25
N THR A 3 35.47 -42.68 12.36
CA THR A 3 35.66 -42.47 10.91
C THR A 3 34.35 -42.17 10.17
N LYS A 4 33.20 -42.68 10.65
CA LYS A 4 31.88 -42.43 10.05
C LYS A 4 31.36 -41.00 10.25
N PHE A 5 31.81 -40.29 11.29
CA PHE A 5 31.39 -38.90 11.54
C PHE A 5 32.09 -37.87 10.63
N ARG A 6 33.28 -38.19 10.13
CA ARG A 6 34.05 -37.27 9.26
C ARG A 6 33.49 -37.26 7.84
N ALA A 7 33.06 -38.43 7.32
CA ALA A 7 32.45 -38.55 6.00
C ALA A 7 31.12 -37.76 5.88
N SER A 8 30.28 -37.78 6.90
CA SER A 8 29.00 -37.05 6.89
C SER A 8 29.16 -35.53 6.88
N ARG A 9 30.24 -34.98 7.49
CA ARG A 9 30.50 -33.52 7.42
C ARG A 9 30.95 -33.08 6.03
N PHE A 10 31.73 -33.89 5.31
CA PHE A 10 32.16 -33.57 3.95
C PHE A 10 31.00 -33.61 2.94
N ILE A 11 30.07 -34.57 3.10
CA ILE A 11 28.86 -34.66 2.26
C ILE A 11 27.94 -33.45 2.49
N TRP A 12 27.79 -32.98 3.73
CA TRP A 12 26.98 -31.79 4.00
C TRP A 12 27.61 -30.51 3.44
N ILE A 13 28.94 -30.38 3.48
CA ILE A 13 29.64 -29.21 2.93
C ILE A 13 29.55 -29.19 1.40
N SER A 14 29.66 -30.34 0.73
CA SER A 14 29.53 -30.40 -0.73
C SER A 14 28.10 -30.15 -1.20
N VAL A 15 27.09 -30.68 -0.50
CA VAL A 15 25.66 -30.42 -0.80
C VAL A 15 25.32 -28.95 -0.58
N PHE A 16 25.83 -28.31 0.48
CA PHE A 16 25.62 -26.87 0.69
C PHE A 16 26.37 -26.00 -0.35
N ALA A 17 27.55 -26.42 -0.80
CA ALA A 17 28.29 -25.73 -1.85
C ALA A 17 27.56 -25.83 -3.20
N ASP A 18 27.01 -27.00 -3.53
CA ASP A 18 26.27 -27.26 -4.77
C ASP A 18 24.91 -26.53 -4.79
N VAL A 19 24.18 -26.51 -3.66
CA VAL A 19 22.98 -25.68 -3.51
C VAL A 19 23.30 -24.19 -3.63
N LYS A 20 24.42 -23.73 -3.07
CA LYS A 20 24.87 -22.33 -3.21
C LYS A 20 25.27 -21.99 -4.65
N HIS A 21 25.84 -22.94 -5.39
CA HIS A 21 26.19 -22.78 -6.80
C HIS A 21 24.94 -22.79 -7.71
N GLN A 22 23.94 -23.62 -7.42
CA GLN A 22 22.64 -23.62 -8.09
C GLN A 22 21.82 -22.35 -7.82
N ILE A 23 21.89 -21.79 -6.60
CA ILE A 23 21.25 -20.50 -6.28
C ILE A 23 21.94 -19.34 -7.01
N ARG A 24 23.27 -19.40 -7.18
CA ARG A 24 24.05 -18.37 -7.88
C ARG A 24 23.90 -18.41 -9.40
N ASN A 25 23.55 -19.57 -9.96
CA ASN A 25 23.45 -19.80 -11.41
C ASN A 25 22.00 -19.89 -11.94
N LYS A 26 20.99 -19.54 -11.15
CA LYS A 26 19.66 -19.30 -11.75
C LYS A 26 19.80 -18.11 -12.71
N PRO A 27 19.38 -18.23 -13.98
CA PRO A 27 19.33 -17.06 -14.86
C PRO A 27 18.44 -16.03 -14.16
N GLN A 28 19.02 -14.89 -13.78
CA GLN A 28 18.24 -13.73 -13.39
C GLN A 28 17.44 -13.38 -14.63
N LYS A 29 16.17 -13.82 -14.66
CA LYS A 29 15.18 -13.29 -15.60
C LYS A 29 15.24 -11.79 -15.40
N SER A 30 15.72 -11.05 -16.39
CA SER A 30 15.74 -9.60 -16.34
C SER A 30 14.28 -9.17 -16.18
N PHE A 31 13.93 -8.73 -14.97
CA PHE A 31 12.60 -8.22 -14.68
C PHE A 31 12.47 -6.89 -15.41
N ASN A 32 11.76 -6.91 -16.53
CA ASN A 32 11.40 -5.69 -17.23
C ASN A 32 10.28 -5.02 -16.43
N VAL A 33 10.65 -4.04 -15.61
CA VAL A 33 9.72 -3.28 -14.76
C VAL A 33 8.58 -2.66 -15.58
N ASN A 34 8.85 -2.26 -16.82
CA ASN A 34 7.84 -1.69 -17.70
C ASN A 34 6.81 -2.74 -18.16
N GLU A 35 7.24 -3.96 -18.48
CA GLU A 35 6.32 -5.06 -18.78
C GLU A 35 5.47 -5.44 -17.57
N GLU A 36 6.05 -5.45 -16.37
CA GLU A 36 5.31 -5.75 -15.14
C GLU A 36 4.26 -4.67 -14.84
N TYR A 37 4.60 -3.39 -15.03
CA TYR A 37 3.66 -2.27 -14.92
C TYR A 37 2.51 -2.40 -15.94
N LEU A 38 2.81 -2.65 -17.21
CA LEU A 38 1.78 -2.86 -18.24
C LEU A 38 0.91 -4.09 -17.95
N CYS A 39 1.48 -5.16 -17.38
CA CYS A 39 0.72 -6.31 -16.93
C CYS A 39 -0.23 -5.96 -15.78
N ALA A 40 0.17 -5.08 -14.86
CA ALA A 40 -0.67 -4.62 -13.76
C ALA A 40 -1.90 -3.85 -14.27
N LEU A 41 -1.70 -2.94 -15.23
CA LEU A 41 -2.78 -2.19 -15.90
C LEU A 41 -3.72 -3.09 -16.72
N ARG A 42 -3.25 -4.25 -17.18
CA ARG A 42 -4.07 -5.25 -17.89
C ARG A 42 -4.73 -6.26 -16.97
N SER A 43 -4.52 -6.15 -15.66
CA SER A 43 -5.14 -7.08 -14.72
C SER A 43 -6.65 -6.92 -14.72
N ARG A 44 -7.37 -8.04 -14.58
CA ARG A 44 -8.85 -8.04 -14.53
C ARG A 44 -9.39 -7.11 -13.46
N SER A 45 -8.75 -7.09 -12.28
CA SER A 45 -9.12 -6.19 -11.18
C SER A 45 -8.96 -4.72 -11.55
N PHE A 46 -7.92 -4.36 -12.31
CA PHE A 46 -7.74 -3.00 -12.78
C PHE A 46 -8.78 -2.64 -13.84
N VAL A 47 -9.00 -3.49 -14.84
CA VAL A 47 -9.97 -3.23 -15.91
C VAL A 47 -11.38 -3.05 -15.36
N GLU A 48 -11.82 -3.93 -14.44
CA GLU A 48 -13.13 -3.83 -13.79
C GLU A 48 -13.24 -2.56 -12.93
N PHE A 49 -12.19 -2.24 -12.18
CA PHE A 49 -12.12 -1.01 -11.38
C PHE A 49 -12.21 0.23 -12.28
N PHE A 50 -11.40 0.27 -13.34
CA PHE A 50 -11.30 1.39 -14.27
C PHE A 50 -12.61 1.63 -14.99
N ALA A 51 -13.29 0.57 -15.45
CA ALA A 51 -14.61 0.68 -16.06
C ALA A 51 -15.64 1.29 -15.08
N LYS A 52 -15.65 0.83 -13.82
CA LYS A 52 -16.53 1.41 -12.78
C LYS A 52 -16.20 2.87 -12.48
N ALA A 53 -14.91 3.19 -12.35
CA ALA A 53 -14.43 4.56 -12.15
C ALA A 53 -14.90 5.48 -13.28
N GLN A 54 -14.78 5.04 -14.54
CA GLN A 54 -15.22 5.80 -15.70
C GLN A 54 -16.73 6.06 -15.72
N LEU A 55 -17.55 5.08 -15.31
CA LEU A 55 -19.00 5.28 -15.18
C LEU A 55 -19.34 6.38 -14.16
N ILE A 56 -18.65 6.40 -13.01
CA ILE A 56 -18.81 7.44 -11.99
C ILE A 56 -18.38 8.83 -12.52
N VAL A 57 -17.31 8.87 -13.32
CA VAL A 57 -16.85 10.09 -14.00
C VAL A 57 -17.91 10.60 -15.00
N GLN A 58 -18.55 9.71 -15.75
CA GLN A 58 -19.56 10.09 -16.76
C GLN A 58 -20.91 10.51 -16.15
N GLU A 59 -21.31 9.90 -15.04
CA GLU A 59 -22.58 10.23 -14.35
C GLU A 59 -22.54 11.53 -13.54
N SER A 60 -21.36 12.08 -13.25
CA SER A 60 -21.24 13.27 -12.40
C SER A 60 -21.27 14.58 -13.22
N PRO A 61 -22.21 15.51 -12.95
CA PRO A 61 -22.31 16.75 -13.70
C PRO A 61 -21.05 17.62 -13.49
N PRO A 62 -20.64 18.39 -14.51
CA PRO A 62 -19.51 19.28 -14.39
C PRO A 62 -19.89 20.51 -13.55
N SER A 63 -18.93 20.97 -12.74
CA SER A 63 -18.81 22.38 -12.30
C SER A 63 -19.47 22.77 -10.96
N THR A 64 -18.91 22.32 -9.83
CA THR A 64 -18.86 23.04 -8.52
C THR A 64 -18.00 22.25 -7.52
N SER A 65 -17.47 22.85 -6.45
CA SER A 65 -16.72 22.11 -5.41
C SER A 65 -17.56 20.99 -4.77
N SER A 66 -18.88 21.22 -4.62
CA SER A 66 -19.84 20.21 -4.16
C SER A 66 -19.95 18.97 -5.07
N SER A 67 -19.68 19.10 -6.38
CA SER A 67 -19.66 17.99 -7.35
C SER A 67 -18.38 17.13 -7.23
N ALA A 68 -17.26 17.72 -6.79
CA ALA A 68 -16.03 16.97 -6.52
C ALA A 68 -16.19 16.09 -5.27
N ASP A 69 -16.81 16.62 -4.22
CA ASP A 69 -17.11 15.88 -2.99
C ASP A 69 -18.10 14.73 -3.21
N LEU A 70 -19.13 14.93 -4.03
CA LEU A 70 -20.09 13.89 -4.37
C LEU A 70 -19.47 12.77 -5.24
N TYR A 71 -18.65 13.15 -6.22
CA TYR A 71 -17.87 12.21 -7.03
C TYR A 71 -16.96 11.34 -6.13
N CYS A 72 -16.24 12.02 -5.24
CA CYS A 72 -15.41 11.41 -4.24
C CYS A 72 -16.24 10.44 -3.38
N ARG A 73 -17.32 10.89 -2.76
CA ARG A 73 -18.15 10.04 -1.89
C ARG A 73 -18.66 8.78 -2.61
N LYS A 74 -19.20 8.94 -3.82
CA LYS A 74 -19.70 7.82 -4.64
C LYS A 74 -18.57 6.84 -5.02
N PHE A 75 -17.39 7.35 -5.32
CA PHE A 75 -16.21 6.53 -5.62
C PHE A 75 -15.75 5.72 -4.40
N SER A 76 -15.76 6.33 -3.21
CA SER A 76 -15.46 5.63 -1.95
C SER A 76 -16.49 4.55 -1.60
N GLU A 77 -17.78 4.86 -1.71
CA GLU A 77 -18.87 3.94 -1.38
C GLU A 77 -18.97 2.76 -2.36
N THR A 78 -18.60 2.96 -3.64
CA THR A 78 -18.82 1.94 -4.68
C THR A 78 -17.59 1.05 -4.93
N ILE A 79 -16.38 1.55 -4.65
CA ILE A 79 -15.14 0.94 -5.18
C ILE A 79 -14.14 0.56 -4.08
N LEU A 80 -14.11 1.24 -2.94
CA LEU A 80 -13.17 0.91 -1.87
C LEU A 80 -13.72 -0.19 -0.96
N LEU A 81 -12.88 -1.17 -0.63
CA LEU A 81 -13.10 -1.99 0.57
C LEU A 81 -12.97 -1.06 1.77
N GLN A 82 -14.08 -0.64 2.36
CA GLN A 82 -14.07 0.24 3.51
C GLN A 82 -13.35 -0.44 4.70
N SER A 83 -12.66 0.37 5.52
CA SER A 83 -11.91 -0.10 6.70
C SER A 83 -12.84 -0.66 7.79
N ASP A 84 -14.13 -0.34 7.71
CA ASP A 84 -15.21 -0.83 8.57
C ASP A 84 -15.50 -2.33 8.41
N GLN A 85 -15.01 -2.98 7.35
CA GLN A 85 -15.07 -4.43 7.18
C GLN A 85 -14.30 -5.18 8.29
N LEU A 86 -13.36 -4.51 8.97
CA LEU A 86 -12.68 -5.04 10.16
C LEU A 86 -13.59 -5.01 11.40
N GLU A 87 -14.50 -4.03 11.49
CA GLU A 87 -15.53 -3.94 12.55
C GLU A 87 -16.72 -4.86 12.25
N ALA A 88 -17.09 -5.02 10.98
CA ALA A 88 -18.17 -5.89 10.55
C ALA A 88 -17.85 -7.39 10.70
N ASN A 89 -16.56 -7.74 10.88
CA ASN A 89 -16.12 -9.12 11.04
C ASN A 89 -15.23 -9.26 12.30
N PRO A 90 -15.80 -9.15 13.52
CA PRO A 90 -15.06 -9.22 14.79
C PRO A 90 -14.31 -10.54 14.98
N SER A 91 -14.71 -11.60 14.26
CA SER A 91 -14.02 -12.89 14.21
C SER A 91 -12.53 -12.80 13.79
N ILE A 92 -12.17 -11.76 13.02
CA ILE A 92 -10.79 -11.43 12.61
C ILE A 92 -9.91 -11.08 13.82
N LEU A 93 -10.50 -10.36 14.79
CA LEU A 93 -9.83 -9.80 15.96
C LEU A 93 -10.03 -10.64 17.24
N GLU A 94 -10.89 -11.66 17.18
CA GLU A 94 -11.24 -12.52 18.31
C GLU A 94 -10.56 -13.89 18.30
N SER A 95 -9.63 -14.13 17.37
CA SER A 95 -8.84 -15.37 17.39
C SER A 95 -8.15 -15.55 18.76
N PRO A 96 -8.18 -16.76 19.37
CA PRO A 96 -7.49 -17.06 20.63
C PRO A 96 -5.98 -16.72 20.62
N LEU A 97 -5.41 -16.50 19.43
CA LEU A 97 -4.03 -16.06 19.21
C LEU A 97 -3.78 -14.59 19.54
N LEU A 98 -4.77 -13.70 19.36
CA LEU A 98 -4.67 -12.27 19.67
C LEU A 98 -4.69 -12.01 21.18
N VAL A 99 -5.25 -12.95 21.95
CA VAL A 99 -5.14 -12.98 23.42
C VAL A 99 -3.69 -13.26 23.87
N MET A 100 -2.90 -13.99 23.07
CA MET A 100 -1.51 -14.34 23.38
C MET A 100 -0.47 -13.37 22.80
N LEU A 101 -0.86 -12.55 21.82
CA LEU A 101 -0.04 -11.53 21.17
C LEU A 101 -0.88 -10.27 20.90
N PRO A 102 -1.20 -9.48 21.92
CA PRO A 102 -1.93 -8.22 21.75
C PRO A 102 -1.19 -7.23 20.82
N GLU A 103 0.15 -7.31 20.76
CA GLU A 103 0.99 -6.60 19.78
C GLU A 103 0.57 -6.86 18.31
N LEU A 104 0.08 -8.06 17.99
CA LEU A 104 -0.36 -8.41 16.62
C LEU A 104 -1.64 -7.67 16.24
N ARG A 105 -2.59 -7.58 17.18
CA ARG A 105 -3.86 -6.89 16.97
C ARG A 105 -3.63 -5.43 16.61
N GLY A 106 -2.77 -4.77 17.38
CA GLY A 106 -2.38 -3.38 17.14
C GLY A 106 -1.78 -3.20 15.74
N LEU A 107 -0.87 -4.08 15.33
CA LEU A 107 -0.21 -3.95 14.02
C LEU A 107 -1.13 -4.16 12.82
N LEU A 108 -2.12 -5.05 12.93
CA LEU A 108 -3.12 -5.20 11.87
C LEU A 108 -4.02 -3.96 11.81
N ILE A 109 -4.45 -3.44 12.97
CA ILE A 109 -5.20 -2.18 13.04
C ILE A 109 -4.39 -1.04 12.41
N ASP A 110 -3.11 -0.90 12.75
CA ASP A 110 -2.22 0.11 12.19
C ASP A 110 -2.13 -0.03 10.66
N PHE A 111 -1.99 -1.25 10.13
CA PHE A 111 -2.00 -1.49 8.69
C PHE A 111 -3.30 -1.02 8.02
N PHE A 112 -4.46 -1.36 8.59
CA PHE A 112 -5.75 -0.94 8.04
C PHE A 112 -5.94 0.57 8.14
N ASN A 113 -5.54 1.20 9.25
CA ASN A 113 -5.61 2.65 9.44
C ASN A 113 -4.73 3.40 8.43
N VAL A 114 -3.46 3.00 8.27
CA VAL A 114 -2.56 3.61 7.28
C VAL A 114 -3.10 3.40 5.86
N SER A 115 -3.66 2.24 5.56
CA SER A 115 -4.32 2.01 4.26
C SER A 115 -5.54 2.90 4.03
N ALA A 116 -6.29 3.23 5.08
CA ALA A 116 -7.46 4.12 5.01
C ALA A 116 -7.03 5.56 4.76
N GLU A 117 -6.00 6.01 5.47
CA GLU A 117 -5.38 7.31 5.23
C GLU A 117 -4.82 7.43 3.80
N ALA A 118 -4.14 6.41 3.32
CA ALA A 118 -3.69 6.29 1.93
C ALA A 118 -4.84 6.41 0.92
N SER A 119 -5.98 5.76 1.20
CA SER A 119 -7.17 5.86 0.35
C SER A 119 -7.71 7.29 0.32
N ASN A 120 -7.76 7.96 1.47
CA ASN A 120 -8.21 9.34 1.60
C ASN A 120 -7.27 10.31 0.86
N LEU A 121 -5.96 10.07 0.88
CA LEU A 121 -5.01 10.85 0.10
C LEU A 121 -5.28 10.70 -1.41
N CYS A 122 -5.39 9.46 -1.91
CA CYS A 122 -5.72 9.21 -3.32
C CYS A 122 -7.02 9.94 -3.74
N HIS A 123 -7.97 10.02 -2.82
CA HIS A 123 -9.23 10.71 -3.01
C HIS A 123 -9.10 12.22 -3.21
N ARG A 124 -8.39 12.87 -2.28
CA ARG A 124 -8.10 14.31 -2.39
C ARG A 124 -7.35 14.62 -3.67
N LEU A 125 -6.40 13.76 -4.05
CA LEU A 125 -5.66 13.89 -5.30
C LEU A 125 -6.56 13.79 -6.52
N LEU A 126 -7.49 12.82 -6.60
CA LEU A 126 -8.46 12.74 -7.69
C LEU A 126 -9.34 13.99 -7.82
N ALA A 127 -9.80 14.56 -6.69
CA ALA A 127 -10.56 15.81 -6.70
C ALA A 127 -9.74 16.97 -7.30
N ASN A 128 -8.47 17.09 -6.90
CA ASN A 128 -7.56 18.10 -7.41
C ASN A 128 -7.23 17.90 -8.89
N LEU A 129 -7.11 16.65 -9.36
CA LEU A 129 -6.88 16.34 -10.77
C LEU A 129 -8.09 16.71 -11.65
N LYS A 130 -9.32 16.53 -11.13
CA LYS A 130 -10.54 17.00 -11.81
C LYS A 130 -10.50 18.52 -12.03
N LEU A 131 -10.06 19.27 -11.03
CA LEU A 131 -9.85 20.73 -11.12
C LEU A 131 -8.73 21.08 -12.12
N ALA A 132 -7.58 20.39 -12.06
CA ALA A 132 -6.49 20.59 -13.02
C ALA A 132 -6.92 20.31 -14.47
N ARG A 133 -7.78 19.29 -14.67
CA ARG A 133 -8.37 18.96 -15.98
C ARG A 133 -9.37 20.00 -16.47
N SER A 134 -10.21 20.57 -15.59
CA SER A 134 -11.10 21.66 -16.00
C SER A 134 -10.31 22.90 -16.38
N ASN A 135 -9.29 23.24 -15.58
CA ASN A 135 -8.50 24.45 -15.79
C ASN A 135 -7.65 24.33 -17.07
N SER A 136 -7.03 23.19 -17.34
CA SER A 136 -6.31 22.95 -18.61
C SER A 136 -7.22 23.06 -19.83
N ARG A 137 -8.44 22.50 -19.78
CA ARG A 137 -9.44 22.65 -20.86
C ARG A 137 -9.87 24.10 -21.05
N PHE A 138 -10.07 24.83 -19.95
CA PHE A 138 -10.42 26.25 -20.01
C PHE A 138 -9.28 27.08 -20.60
N VAL A 139 -8.05 26.87 -20.14
CA VAL A 139 -6.84 27.50 -20.68
C VAL A 139 -6.71 27.23 -22.18
N GLN A 140 -7.00 26.01 -22.65
CA GLN A 140 -6.95 25.71 -24.08
C GLN A 140 -7.95 26.55 -24.87
N LYS A 141 -9.19 26.65 -24.39
CA LYS A 141 -10.21 27.51 -25.03
C LYS A 141 -9.79 28.97 -25.07
N LEU A 142 -9.19 29.48 -23.99
CA LEU A 142 -8.67 30.84 -23.94
C LEU A 142 -7.53 31.06 -24.95
N LEU A 143 -6.60 30.10 -25.05
CA LEU A 143 -5.51 30.17 -26.02
C LEU A 143 -6.03 30.21 -27.47
N ASP A 144 -7.04 29.39 -27.78
CA ASP A 144 -7.68 29.35 -29.10
C ASP A 144 -8.47 30.64 -29.39
N SER A 145 -8.98 31.32 -28.35
CA SER A 145 -9.62 32.64 -28.46
C SER A 145 -8.61 33.76 -28.69
N ILE A 146 -7.48 33.77 -27.98
CA ILE A 146 -6.42 34.78 -28.18
C ILE A 146 -5.92 34.78 -29.62
N GLU A 147 -5.74 33.60 -30.22
CA GLU A 147 -5.30 33.46 -31.62
C GLU A 147 -6.28 34.09 -32.63
N LYS A 148 -7.56 34.23 -32.25
CA LYS A 148 -8.62 34.84 -33.07
C LYS A 148 -8.85 36.32 -32.73
N CYS A 149 -8.42 36.78 -31.55
CA CYS A 149 -8.61 38.14 -31.08
C CYS A 149 -7.65 39.11 -31.77
N SER A 150 -8.15 40.30 -32.12
CA SER A 150 -7.33 41.39 -32.70
C SER A 150 -7.12 42.56 -31.74
N SER A 151 -7.77 42.57 -30.56
CA SER A 151 -7.76 43.73 -29.65
C SER A 151 -6.84 43.52 -28.43
N PRO A 152 -6.00 44.52 -28.06
CA PRO A 152 -5.11 44.43 -26.90
C PRO A 152 -5.82 44.35 -25.53
N LYS A 153 -7.01 44.94 -25.40
CA LYS A 153 -7.78 44.93 -24.14
C LYS A 153 -8.34 43.56 -23.80
N GLU A 154 -8.81 42.81 -24.80
CA GLU A 154 -9.29 41.43 -24.60
C GLU A 154 -8.15 40.51 -24.16
N ILE A 155 -6.96 40.70 -24.73
CA ILE A 155 -5.76 39.93 -24.35
C ILE A 155 -5.45 40.12 -22.86
N GLU A 156 -5.46 41.35 -22.34
CA GLU A 156 -5.15 41.63 -20.93
C GLU A 156 -6.15 40.97 -19.96
N THR A 157 -7.44 40.99 -20.28
CA THR A 157 -8.47 40.28 -19.51
C THR A 157 -8.26 38.76 -19.53
N ILE A 158 -8.01 38.19 -20.72
CA ILE A 158 -7.78 36.74 -20.86
C ILE A 158 -6.51 36.31 -20.12
N THR A 159 -5.48 37.14 -20.10
CA THR A 159 -4.21 36.80 -19.43
C THR A 159 -4.34 36.78 -17.91
N SER A 160 -5.15 37.67 -17.35
CA SER A 160 -5.50 37.67 -15.93
C SER A 160 -6.28 36.40 -15.56
N ASP A 161 -7.22 35.97 -16.41
CA ASP A 161 -7.97 34.72 -16.25
C ASP A 161 -7.06 33.48 -16.34
N LEU A 162 -6.07 33.49 -17.24
CA LEU A 162 -5.06 32.42 -17.37
C LEU A 162 -4.22 32.27 -16.09
N LEU A 163 -3.81 33.38 -15.46
CA LEU A 163 -3.07 33.35 -14.19
C LEU A 163 -3.96 32.87 -13.04
N ALA A 164 -5.22 33.30 -13.00
CA ALA A 164 -6.18 32.88 -11.98
C ALA A 164 -6.53 31.37 -12.08
N GLN A 165 -6.67 30.85 -13.30
CA GLN A 165 -7.00 29.44 -13.57
C GLN A 165 -5.81 28.50 -13.38
N ARG A 166 -4.60 29.00 -13.59
CA ARG A 166 -3.38 28.31 -13.16
C ARG A 166 -3.13 28.51 -11.67
N ALA A 167 -4.16 28.77 -10.86
CA ALA A 167 -4.06 28.74 -9.41
C ALA A 167 -3.21 27.54 -9.00
N PRO A 168 -2.30 27.72 -8.04
CA PRO A 168 -1.36 26.68 -7.76
C PRO A 168 -2.09 25.39 -7.38
N LEU A 169 -1.58 24.28 -7.87
CA LEU A 169 -1.66 23.01 -7.15
C LEU A 169 -0.90 23.10 -5.80
N SER A 170 -0.68 24.31 -5.26
CA SER A 170 0.17 24.58 -4.10
C SER A 170 -0.35 23.78 -2.93
N ASP A 171 0.61 23.13 -2.30
CA ASP A 171 0.42 22.24 -1.17
C ASP A 171 -0.32 20.95 -1.48
N LEU A 172 -0.23 20.42 -2.72
CA LEU A 172 -0.42 18.99 -2.96
C LEU A 172 0.66 18.18 -2.22
N ASP A 173 0.42 18.04 -0.92
CA ASP A 173 0.68 16.87 -0.10
C ASP A 173 2.10 16.33 -0.09
N LYS A 174 3.14 17.14 -0.33
CA LYS A 174 4.52 16.73 0.02
C LYS A 174 4.61 16.24 1.47
N ARG A 175 3.89 16.92 2.38
CA ARG A 175 3.76 16.53 3.79
C ARG A 175 2.95 15.25 3.97
N ASP A 176 1.80 15.11 3.31
CA ASP A 176 0.99 13.89 3.47
C ASP A 176 1.60 12.67 2.78
N PHE A 177 2.32 12.83 1.67
CA PHE A 177 3.12 11.77 1.05
C PHE A 177 4.27 11.37 1.97
N ALA A 178 4.98 12.32 2.57
CA ALA A 178 6.03 12.02 3.55
C ALA A 178 5.45 11.28 4.77
N ARG A 179 4.30 11.74 5.27
CA ARG A 179 3.59 11.11 6.39
C ARG A 179 3.15 9.68 6.05
N ILE A 180 2.45 9.47 4.93
CA ILE A 180 2.02 8.13 4.51
C ILE A 180 3.20 7.20 4.27
N HIS A 181 4.29 7.72 3.69
CA HIS A 181 5.53 6.97 3.53
C HIS A 181 6.12 6.55 4.89
N ASP A 182 6.24 7.48 5.83
CA ASP A 182 6.78 7.22 7.16
C ASP A 182 5.91 6.25 7.96
N ASP A 183 4.59 6.37 7.85
CA ASP A 183 3.60 5.49 8.47
C ASP A 183 3.68 4.07 7.90
N TYR A 184 3.73 3.91 6.57
CA TYR A 184 3.94 2.59 5.96
C TYR A 184 5.30 2.00 6.28
N ALA A 185 6.36 2.81 6.32
CA ALA A 185 7.69 2.37 6.71
C ALA A 185 7.72 1.92 8.19
N ALA A 186 6.99 2.61 9.08
CA ALA A 186 6.85 2.22 10.48
C ALA A 186 6.06 0.91 10.63
N VAL A 187 4.89 0.80 10.00
CA VAL A 187 4.05 -0.41 10.03
C VAL A 187 4.82 -1.60 9.44
N SER A 188 5.46 -1.44 8.28
CA SER A 188 6.25 -2.49 7.64
C SER A 188 7.42 -2.98 8.52
N ARG A 189 8.14 -2.06 9.18
CA ARG A 189 9.21 -2.43 10.12
C ARG A 189 8.66 -3.23 11.29
N SER A 190 7.59 -2.75 11.91
CA SER A 190 6.98 -3.40 13.07
C SER A 190 6.39 -4.78 12.73
N LEU A 191 5.69 -4.90 11.60
CA LEU A 191 5.21 -6.17 11.06
C LEU A 191 6.37 -7.14 10.82
N ASN A 192 7.48 -6.70 10.24
CA ASN A 192 8.65 -7.54 9.99
C ASN A 192 9.33 -8.01 11.29
N ILE A 193 9.43 -7.15 12.30
CA ILE A 193 9.97 -7.50 13.62
C ILE A 193 9.06 -8.56 14.28
N THR A 194 7.74 -8.34 14.26
CA THR A 194 6.77 -9.26 14.86
C THR A 194 6.71 -10.59 14.11
N ARG A 195 6.79 -10.58 12.78
CA ARG A 195 6.93 -11.81 11.97
C ARG A 195 8.14 -12.64 12.40
N LYS A 196 9.30 -12.00 12.59
CA LYS A 196 10.51 -12.68 13.10
C LYS A 196 10.32 -13.20 14.54
N LYS A 197 9.59 -12.49 15.40
CA LYS A 197 9.25 -12.98 16.77
C LYS A 197 8.34 -14.21 16.69
N VAL A 198 7.28 -14.17 15.90
CA VAL A 198 6.35 -15.29 15.71
C VAL A 198 7.08 -16.50 15.15
N ALA A 199 7.84 -16.34 14.06
CA ALA A 199 8.64 -17.42 13.46
C ALA A 199 9.59 -18.09 14.47
N ARG A 200 10.24 -17.30 15.34
CA ARG A 200 11.07 -17.84 16.43
C ARG A 200 10.24 -18.64 17.42
N LYS A 201 9.09 -18.13 17.85
CA LYS A 201 8.16 -18.87 18.74
C LYS A 201 7.68 -20.17 18.11
N ILE A 202 7.32 -20.19 16.83
CA ILE A 202 6.92 -21.41 16.11
C ILE A 202 8.04 -22.45 16.20
N ARG A 203 9.27 -22.04 15.87
CA ARG A 203 10.44 -22.94 15.94
C ARG A 203 10.67 -23.47 17.34
N SER A 204 10.59 -22.61 18.36
CA SER A 204 10.76 -23.02 19.76
C SER A 204 9.71 -24.03 20.20
N ILE A 205 8.44 -23.84 19.80
CA ILE A 205 7.39 -24.80 20.16
C ILE A 205 7.59 -26.13 19.43
N LYS A 206 7.93 -26.12 18.13
CA LYS A 206 8.26 -27.35 17.37
C LYS A 206 9.43 -28.12 17.98
N ILE A 207 10.44 -27.43 18.51
CA ILE A 207 11.56 -28.05 19.20
C ILE A 207 11.10 -28.69 20.51
N ILE A 208 10.33 -27.97 21.33
CA ILE A 208 9.81 -28.50 22.61
C ILE A 208 8.93 -29.72 22.38
N ASP A 209 8.04 -29.67 21.38
CA ASP A 209 7.13 -30.77 21.05
C ASP A 209 7.89 -32.05 20.67
N ARG A 210 8.98 -31.92 19.90
CA ARG A 210 9.89 -33.02 19.56
C ARG A 210 10.52 -33.67 20.80
N PHE A 211 10.89 -32.86 21.81
CA PHE A 211 11.45 -33.37 23.06
C PHE A 211 10.39 -33.96 24.00
N THR A 212 9.18 -33.39 24.06
CA THR A 212 8.10 -33.93 24.90
C THR A 212 7.56 -35.25 24.37
N CYS A 213 7.44 -35.43 23.05
CA CYS A 213 7.12 -36.72 22.45
C CYS A 213 8.21 -37.77 22.71
N GLY A 214 9.49 -37.37 22.69
CA GLY A 214 10.60 -38.24 23.07
C GLY A 214 10.59 -38.67 24.55
N LEU A 215 10.10 -37.81 25.46
CA LEU A 215 10.03 -38.10 26.89
C LEU A 215 8.81 -38.96 27.26
N VAL A 216 7.65 -38.74 26.62
CA VAL A 216 6.42 -39.53 26.85
C VAL A 216 6.61 -40.99 26.44
N ALA A 217 7.43 -41.26 25.41
CA ALA A 217 7.82 -42.62 25.04
C ALA A 217 8.63 -43.35 26.13
N ILE A 218 9.33 -42.60 27.00
CA ILE A 218 10.20 -43.15 28.06
C ILE A 218 9.44 -43.29 29.39
N THR A 219 8.39 -42.50 29.64
CA THR A 219 7.67 -42.49 30.93
C THR A 219 6.47 -43.43 31.03
N SER A 220 6.19 -44.27 30.02
CA SER A 220 5.03 -45.19 30.03
C SER A 220 5.12 -46.35 31.05
N ARG A 221 6.14 -46.41 31.92
CA ARG A 221 6.27 -47.47 32.93
C ARG A 221 6.41 -47.05 34.40
N GLY A 222 6.40 -45.75 34.75
CA GLY A 222 6.88 -45.36 36.09
C GLY A 222 6.06 -44.36 36.93
N LEU A 223 5.01 -43.72 36.41
CA LEU A 223 4.44 -42.54 37.09
C LEU A 223 2.92 -42.57 37.27
N THR A 224 2.36 -43.72 37.64
CA THR A 224 0.95 -43.80 38.08
C THR A 224 0.81 -43.86 39.61
N ALA A 225 1.89 -44.17 40.34
CA ALA A 225 1.84 -44.38 41.78
C ALA A 225 2.01 -43.11 42.65
N LEU A 226 2.61 -42.02 42.14
CA LEU A 226 2.99 -40.87 42.98
C LEU A 226 1.95 -39.72 43.01
N VAL A 227 0.90 -39.77 42.19
CA VAL A 227 -0.01 -38.61 42.00
C VAL A 227 -1.22 -38.62 42.94
N MET A 228 -1.57 -39.77 43.54
CA MET A 228 -2.78 -39.88 44.37
C MET A 228 -2.58 -39.49 45.85
N ALA A 229 -1.36 -39.11 46.27
CA ALA A 229 -1.04 -38.93 47.69
C ALA A 229 -0.76 -37.48 48.15
N ALA A 230 -0.83 -36.47 47.27
CA ALA A 230 -0.43 -35.10 47.63
C ALA A 230 -1.62 -34.13 47.63
N ASP A 231 -2.14 -33.83 48.82
CA ASP A 231 -3.02 -32.68 49.09
C ASP A 231 -2.22 -31.37 48.91
N GLN A 232 -2.10 -30.93 47.66
CA GLN A 232 -1.37 -29.70 47.33
C GLN A 232 -2.34 -28.51 47.40
N GLY A 233 -2.05 -27.58 48.32
CA GLY A 233 -2.84 -26.39 48.61
C GLY A 233 -3.15 -25.49 47.40
N PRO A 234 -4.06 -24.51 47.56
CA PRO A 234 -4.69 -23.75 46.46
C PRO A 234 -3.69 -23.04 45.53
N VAL A 235 -2.52 -22.64 46.04
CA VAL A 235 -1.46 -21.98 45.26
C VAL A 235 -0.81 -22.92 44.24
N LEU A 236 -0.50 -24.16 44.64
CA LEU A 236 0.06 -25.16 43.71
C LEU A 236 -0.98 -25.63 42.69
N ARG A 237 -2.26 -25.74 43.08
CA ARG A 237 -3.37 -25.99 42.15
C ARG A 237 -3.49 -24.88 41.11
N TYR A 238 -3.43 -23.61 41.51
CA TYR A 238 -3.46 -22.48 40.57
C TYR A 238 -2.29 -22.52 39.58
N PHE A 239 -1.06 -22.74 40.05
CA PHE A 239 0.12 -22.86 39.18
C PHE A 239 0.03 -24.07 38.23
N ARG A 240 -0.46 -25.23 38.71
CA ARG A 240 -0.71 -26.41 37.86
C ARG A 240 -1.79 -26.15 36.82
N LEU A 241 -2.93 -25.55 37.20
CA LEU A 241 -4.02 -25.23 36.28
C LEU A 241 -3.57 -24.24 35.19
N LYS A 242 -2.76 -23.24 35.58
CA LYS A 242 -2.14 -22.26 34.67
C LYS A 242 -1.09 -22.90 33.75
N SER A 243 -0.40 -23.94 34.21
CA SER A 243 0.55 -24.72 33.40
C SER A 243 -0.17 -25.64 32.40
N ILE A 244 -1.23 -26.32 32.84
CA ILE A 244 -2.07 -27.21 32.02
C ILE A 244 -2.82 -26.41 30.96
N ARG A 245 -3.45 -25.27 31.31
CA ARG A 245 -4.04 -24.35 30.33
C ARG A 245 -3.01 -23.88 29.31
N ARG A 246 -1.80 -23.52 29.73
CA ARG A 246 -0.71 -23.15 28.81
C ARG A 246 -0.22 -24.28 27.92
N LYS A 247 -0.34 -25.55 28.35
CA LYS A 247 0.01 -26.73 27.52
C LYS A 247 -1.11 -27.07 26.54
N LEU A 248 -2.37 -27.05 26.99
CA LEU A 248 -3.53 -27.28 26.15
C LEU A 248 -3.63 -26.21 25.05
N LEU A 249 -3.44 -24.94 25.42
CA LEU A 249 -3.39 -23.84 24.45
C LEU A 249 -2.24 -24.05 23.46
N ARG A 250 -1.05 -24.49 23.89
CA ARG A 250 0.07 -24.80 22.98
C ARG A 250 -0.26 -25.93 22.00
N HIS A 251 -0.91 -27.00 22.45
CA HIS A 251 -1.32 -28.11 21.59
C HIS A 251 -2.44 -27.72 20.63
N GLN A 252 -3.45 -26.97 21.08
CA GLN A 252 -4.52 -26.46 20.23
C GLN A 252 -3.99 -25.51 19.15
N MET A 253 -2.96 -24.73 19.47
CA MET A 253 -2.30 -23.80 18.53
C MET A 253 -1.38 -24.49 17.51
N LEU A 254 -0.78 -25.63 17.86
CA LEU A 254 0.00 -26.46 16.91
C LEU A 254 -0.90 -27.34 16.04
N GLY A 255 -1.97 -27.89 16.62
CA GLY A 255 -2.86 -28.84 15.95
C GLY A 255 -3.75 -28.21 14.88
N ASN A 256 -4.14 -26.94 15.03
CA ASN A 256 -5.07 -26.28 14.11
C ASN A 256 -4.41 -25.31 13.11
N GLY A 257 -3.08 -25.26 13.03
CA GLY A 257 -2.38 -24.36 12.08
C GLY A 257 -2.52 -22.86 12.36
N GLY A 258 -3.12 -22.45 13.48
CA GLY A 258 -3.43 -21.03 13.74
C GLY A 258 -2.19 -20.13 13.78
N LEU A 259 -1.06 -20.62 14.31
CA LEU A 259 0.18 -19.84 14.36
C LEU A 259 0.83 -19.64 12.98
N GLU A 260 0.58 -20.57 12.05
CA GLU A 260 1.00 -20.47 10.65
C GLU A 260 0.16 -19.43 9.92
N ARG A 261 -1.16 -19.47 10.10
CA ARG A 261 -2.10 -18.45 9.58
C ARG A 261 -1.77 -17.03 10.04
N VAL A 262 -1.42 -16.85 11.31
CA VAL A 262 -0.94 -15.54 11.82
C VAL A 262 0.36 -15.11 11.14
N GLY A 263 1.25 -16.06 10.86
CA GLY A 263 2.48 -15.80 10.10
C GLY A 263 2.19 -15.35 8.67
N GLU A 264 1.20 -15.98 8.02
CA GLU A 264 0.70 -15.63 6.70
C GLU A 264 0.09 -14.22 6.71
N GLN A 265 -0.86 -13.92 7.62
CA GLN A 265 -1.45 -12.59 7.75
C GLN A 265 -0.41 -11.47 7.93
N LEU A 266 0.58 -11.68 8.80
CA LEU A 266 1.68 -10.75 8.99
C LEU A 266 2.52 -10.58 7.72
N GLU A 267 2.70 -11.65 6.96
CA GLU A 267 3.41 -11.60 5.68
C GLU A 267 2.60 -10.86 4.61
N ALA A 268 1.29 -11.11 4.51
CA ALA A 268 0.41 -10.36 3.62
C ALA A 268 0.40 -8.87 3.96
N ALA A 269 0.26 -8.51 5.23
CA ALA A 269 0.27 -7.11 5.68
C ALA A 269 1.63 -6.44 5.43
N ALA A 270 2.74 -7.14 5.67
CA ALA A 270 4.08 -6.61 5.44
C ALA A 270 4.35 -6.40 3.94
N LYS A 271 3.94 -7.37 3.09
CA LYS A 271 4.02 -7.25 1.62
C LYS A 271 3.17 -6.10 1.13
N GLY A 272 1.92 -6.01 1.58
CA GLY A 272 1.00 -4.92 1.25
C GLY A 272 1.56 -3.56 1.63
N SER A 273 2.10 -3.42 2.85
CA SER A 273 2.73 -2.18 3.32
C SER A 273 3.92 -1.77 2.46
N TYR A 274 4.78 -2.72 2.10
CA TYR A 274 5.93 -2.45 1.23
C TYR A 274 5.52 -2.02 -0.18
N ILE A 275 4.56 -2.73 -0.78
CA ILE A 275 4.06 -2.41 -2.13
C ILE A 275 3.42 -1.02 -2.11
N LEU A 276 2.50 -0.76 -1.17
CA LEU A 276 1.80 0.52 -1.08
C LEU A 276 2.78 1.67 -0.85
N ASN A 277 3.81 1.50 -0.02
CA ASN A 277 4.86 2.51 0.13
C ASN A 277 5.51 2.89 -1.21
N ARG A 278 5.76 1.90 -2.08
CA ARG A 278 6.32 2.12 -3.43
C ARG A 278 5.34 2.75 -4.41
N GLU A 279 4.06 2.39 -4.29
CA GLU A 279 3.01 3.03 -5.07
C GLU A 279 2.96 4.53 -4.76
N PHE A 280 3.00 4.90 -3.47
CA PHE A 280 2.98 6.30 -3.05
C PHE A 280 4.27 7.07 -3.37
N ASP A 281 5.46 6.42 -3.35
CA ASP A 281 6.69 7.01 -3.90
C ASP A 281 6.50 7.41 -5.37
N THR A 282 5.83 6.57 -6.16
CA THR A 282 5.59 6.80 -7.58
C THR A 282 4.54 7.89 -7.78
N THR A 283 3.42 7.84 -7.07
CA THR A 283 2.39 8.87 -7.07
C THR A 283 2.97 10.23 -6.72
N SER A 284 3.81 10.31 -5.68
CA SER A 284 4.45 11.56 -5.24
C SER A 284 5.29 12.17 -6.37
N ARG A 285 6.09 11.36 -7.08
CA ARG A 285 6.89 11.82 -8.22
C ARG A 285 6.04 12.31 -9.38
N LEU A 286 4.93 11.62 -9.69
CA LEU A 286 4.01 12.04 -10.75
C LEU A 286 3.32 13.37 -10.40
N VAL A 287 2.90 13.53 -9.15
CA VAL A 287 2.31 14.78 -8.64
C VAL A 287 3.31 15.93 -8.67
N VAL A 288 4.57 15.70 -8.27
CA VAL A 288 5.63 16.73 -8.39
C VAL A 288 5.82 17.15 -9.85
N ARG A 289 5.91 16.18 -10.78
CA ARG A 289 6.05 16.48 -12.21
C ARG A 289 4.87 17.29 -12.77
N LEU A 290 3.66 17.00 -12.31
CA LEU A 290 2.46 17.77 -12.65
C LEU A 290 2.53 19.19 -12.11
N GLY A 291 2.95 19.35 -10.85
CA GLY A 291 3.19 20.66 -10.23
C GLY A 291 4.20 21.49 -11.02
N ASP A 292 5.35 20.91 -11.37
CA ASP A 292 6.39 21.57 -12.15
C ASP A 292 5.88 22.03 -13.53
N ALA A 293 5.05 21.23 -14.20
CA ALA A 293 4.46 21.60 -15.48
C ALA A 293 3.45 22.75 -15.37
N VAL A 294 2.65 22.77 -14.30
CA VAL A 294 1.71 23.87 -14.01
C VAL A 294 2.49 25.16 -13.70
N ASP A 295 3.55 25.07 -12.90
CA ASP A 295 4.39 26.22 -12.54
C ASP A 295 5.16 26.76 -13.75
N HIS A 296 5.68 25.87 -14.60
CA HIS A 296 6.26 26.25 -15.89
C HIS A 296 5.24 27.00 -16.76
N GLY A 297 4.01 26.51 -16.83
CA GLY A 297 2.92 27.21 -17.51
C GLY A 297 2.69 28.61 -16.96
N LYS A 298 2.62 28.79 -15.63
CA LYS A 298 2.46 30.13 -15.03
C LYS A 298 3.59 31.07 -15.44
N ALA A 299 4.83 30.58 -15.45
CA ALA A 299 5.99 31.37 -15.88
C ALA A 299 5.83 31.86 -17.33
N MET A 300 5.33 31.01 -18.24
CA MET A 300 5.06 31.42 -19.63
C MET A 300 3.98 32.49 -19.74
N VAL A 301 2.93 32.42 -18.91
CA VAL A 301 1.89 33.47 -18.89
C VAL A 301 2.48 34.81 -18.40
N ARG A 302 3.35 34.78 -17.38
CA ARG A 302 4.02 35.99 -16.89
C ARG A 302 4.91 36.61 -17.96
N LEU A 303 5.71 35.80 -18.66
CA LEU A 303 6.54 36.27 -19.77
C LEU A 303 5.71 36.90 -20.90
N PHE A 304 4.54 36.32 -21.21
CA PHE A 304 3.61 36.90 -22.17
C PHE A 304 3.11 38.29 -21.74
N VAL A 305 2.75 38.47 -20.45
CA VAL A 305 2.34 39.78 -19.91
C VAL A 305 3.47 40.80 -19.97
N GLU A 306 4.67 40.40 -19.55
CA GLU A 306 5.85 41.29 -19.47
C GLU A 306 6.33 41.76 -20.84
N ARG A 307 6.19 40.92 -21.89
CA ARG A 307 6.68 41.20 -23.25
C ARG A 307 5.57 41.43 -24.26
N LYS A 308 4.40 41.91 -23.83
CA LYS A 308 3.20 42.08 -24.66
C LYS A 308 3.38 42.94 -25.92
N GLU A 309 4.41 43.78 -25.98
CA GLU A 309 4.73 44.63 -27.13
C GLU A 309 5.59 43.92 -28.19
N ASP A 310 6.32 42.86 -27.81
CA ASP A 310 7.14 42.07 -28.72
C ASP A 310 6.31 40.92 -29.31
N LYS A 311 5.86 41.13 -30.56
CA LYS A 311 5.05 40.16 -31.30
C LYS A 311 5.73 38.80 -31.44
N PHE A 312 7.06 38.74 -31.57
CA PHE A 312 7.78 37.49 -31.67
C PHE A 312 7.81 36.76 -30.33
N ALA A 313 8.12 37.47 -29.24
CA ALA A 313 8.07 36.89 -27.89
C ALA A 313 6.67 36.39 -27.51
N VAL A 314 5.63 37.14 -27.88
CA VAL A 314 4.22 36.77 -27.69
C VAL A 314 3.88 35.48 -28.45
N ALA A 315 4.27 35.37 -29.72
CA ALA A 315 4.02 34.18 -30.53
C ALA A 315 4.71 32.93 -29.96
N VAL A 316 5.98 33.07 -29.54
CA VAL A 316 6.75 31.97 -28.91
C VAL A 316 6.13 31.57 -27.56
N ALA A 317 5.76 32.54 -26.72
CA ALA A 317 5.12 32.25 -25.43
C ALA A 317 3.76 31.54 -25.60
N MET A 318 2.99 31.90 -26.64
CA MET A 318 1.72 31.24 -26.97
C MET A 318 1.90 29.79 -27.41
N ASP A 319 2.85 29.51 -28.32
CA ASP A 319 3.16 28.15 -28.77
C ASP A 319 3.62 27.27 -27.58
N GLU A 320 4.52 27.80 -26.74
CA GLU A 320 4.99 27.09 -25.56
C GLU A 320 3.88 26.89 -24.53
N MET A 321 2.95 27.84 -24.39
CA MET A 321 1.80 27.69 -23.50
C MET A 321 0.84 26.57 -23.96
N LYS A 322 0.64 26.42 -25.27
CA LYS A 322 -0.11 25.31 -25.86
C LYS A 322 0.60 23.98 -25.57
N ARG A 323 1.92 23.89 -25.80
CA ARG A 323 2.72 22.68 -25.47
C ARG A 323 2.65 22.32 -23.99
N SER A 324 2.83 23.31 -23.12
CA SER A 324 2.71 23.15 -21.67
C SER A 324 1.32 22.62 -21.28
N ASN A 325 0.25 23.14 -21.88
CA ASN A 325 -1.10 22.67 -21.60
C ASN A 325 -1.33 21.20 -22.04
N VAL A 326 -0.84 20.82 -23.22
CA VAL A 326 -0.86 19.42 -23.67
C VAL A 326 -0.09 18.52 -22.69
N SER A 327 1.08 18.95 -22.22
CA SER A 327 1.86 18.22 -21.22
C SER A 327 1.11 18.06 -19.90
N ILE A 328 0.47 19.13 -19.39
CA ILE A 328 -0.33 19.09 -18.16
C ILE A 328 -1.46 18.07 -18.29
N ARG A 329 -2.19 18.08 -19.41
CA ARG A 329 -3.29 17.13 -19.63
C ARG A 329 -2.81 15.68 -19.62
N LYS A 330 -1.70 15.39 -20.29
CA LYS A 330 -1.09 14.06 -20.29
C LYS A 330 -0.66 13.65 -18.88
N GLN A 331 0.00 14.54 -18.14
CA GLN A 331 0.43 14.24 -16.77
C GLN A 331 -0.75 14.04 -15.81
N VAL A 332 -1.86 14.76 -16.00
CA VAL A 332 -3.10 14.50 -15.24
C VAL A 332 -3.62 13.09 -15.53
N GLU A 333 -3.61 12.65 -16.78
CA GLU A 333 -4.00 11.27 -17.15
C GLU A 333 -3.05 10.24 -16.53
N ASP A 334 -1.74 10.46 -16.59
CA ASP A 334 -0.72 9.57 -15.98
C ASP A 334 -0.92 9.44 -14.46
N VAL A 335 -1.19 10.55 -13.75
CA VAL A 335 -1.45 10.53 -12.29
C VAL A 335 -2.76 9.81 -11.99
N GLU A 336 -3.84 10.07 -12.73
CA GLU A 336 -5.13 9.42 -12.49
C GLU A 336 -5.06 7.90 -12.69
N GLU A 337 -4.41 7.44 -13.77
CA GLU A 337 -4.21 6.02 -14.03
C GLU A 337 -3.48 5.34 -12.86
N HIS A 338 -2.40 5.96 -12.39
CA HIS A 338 -1.63 5.44 -11.26
C HIS A 338 -2.41 5.47 -9.94
N LEU A 339 -3.29 6.46 -9.72
CA LEU A 339 -4.18 6.49 -8.55
C LEU A 339 -5.20 5.35 -8.58
N TYR A 340 -5.74 5.00 -9.76
CA TYR A 340 -6.61 3.84 -9.90
C TYR A 340 -5.86 2.54 -9.60
N LEU A 341 -4.60 2.42 -10.04
CA LEU A 341 -3.75 1.31 -9.67
C LEU A 341 -3.52 1.25 -8.14
N CYS A 342 -3.25 2.39 -7.50
CA CYS A 342 -3.11 2.48 -6.05
C CYS A 342 -4.35 1.95 -5.32
N PHE A 343 -5.55 2.36 -5.74
CA PHE A 343 -6.79 1.88 -5.12
C PHE A 343 -6.99 0.37 -5.26
N VAL A 344 -6.73 -0.18 -6.44
CA VAL A 344 -6.77 -1.63 -6.67
C VAL A 344 -5.79 -2.35 -5.76
N THR A 345 -4.57 -1.82 -5.62
CA THR A 345 -3.52 -2.37 -4.77
C THR A 345 -3.88 -2.28 -3.28
N ILE A 346 -4.50 -1.19 -2.82
CA ILE A 346 -5.00 -1.05 -1.45
C ILE A 346 -6.06 -2.11 -1.17
N ASN A 347 -7.07 -2.22 -2.03
CA ASN A 347 -8.15 -3.19 -1.90
C ASN A 347 -7.61 -4.62 -1.89
N ARG A 348 -6.71 -4.94 -2.82
CA ARG A 348 -6.06 -6.25 -2.89
C ARG A 348 -5.24 -6.54 -1.63
N SER A 349 -4.52 -5.56 -1.11
CA SER A 349 -3.71 -5.73 0.11
C SER A 349 -4.59 -5.98 1.34
N ARG A 350 -5.67 -5.21 1.50
CA ARG A 350 -6.69 -5.44 2.54
C ARG A 350 -7.31 -6.82 2.43
N ALA A 351 -7.79 -7.18 1.24
CA ALA A 351 -8.40 -8.47 0.98
C ALA A 351 -7.42 -9.63 1.21
N SER A 352 -6.13 -9.47 0.87
CA SER A 352 -5.11 -10.50 1.13
C SER A 352 -4.88 -10.74 2.62
N VAL A 353 -4.95 -9.69 3.45
CA VAL A 353 -4.84 -9.83 4.90
C VAL A 353 -6.11 -10.49 5.47
N ILE A 354 -7.28 -10.14 4.93
CA ILE A 354 -8.57 -10.71 5.34
C ILE A 354 -8.69 -12.18 4.91
N ASN A 355 -8.26 -12.53 3.70
CA ASN A 355 -8.45 -13.87 3.13
C ASN A 355 -7.42 -14.90 3.60
N GLN A 356 -6.32 -14.50 4.25
CA GLN A 356 -5.35 -15.42 4.87
C GLN A 356 -5.80 -15.90 6.27
N MET A 357 -7.10 -16.16 6.42
CA MET A 357 -7.75 -16.64 7.64
C MET A 357 -8.02 -18.13 7.65
#